data_AF-A0A0W8G4V3-F1
#
_entry.id   AF-A0A0W8G4V3-F1
#
_cell.length_a   1.000
_cell.length_b   1.000
_cell.length_c   1.000
_cell.angle_alpha   90.00
_cell.angle_beta   90.00
_cell.angle_gamma   90.00
#
_symmetry.space_group_name_H-M   'P 1'
#
loop_
_entity.id
_entity.type
_entity.pdbx_description
1 polymer ?
#
loop_
_entity_poly.entity_id
_entity_poly.type
_entity_poly.pdbx_seq_one_letter_code
_entity_poly.pdbx_strand_id
1 'polypeptide(L)'
;MAFTWEKAFNRVREFRFAISPEKASPTEIARLQSIPDLKRFLDLVHIKHCLLKPYFELPHYPLVEPRELLPSFEGDLYEYKDLPGFSMVALARPLRYFQEIFQYDILHCLHDYNAEEYREQCPLEHSIFTQNIRTFCSRLPKMAQDAFRIDFSDRDVTSLENYPSLLPTILQMDRAHVFSQDSHSDFYLSGVYCSFPSYLDTELKRFGLNIRKFSVSDDRKYERNRNFVYQFLMELYGFPIVSERRTSSALFARRLFRMGEQFMVRVLGQTDRCITSLSSHPEAKYYPRVEKIALVSVDSMHKDLVAVLDEGGYFVDKKRRVVILRVTYRQHKYDPNNVRQDRALSVAAQEIIHPLTAKPLTRVNIIKDIYTMFLRLNDIVRGEYNGRVIYKRNEVVENTDTHEKRLKCLYFWLGKHQRRIIGYSDEFYSNVVKVLDNYLLNADHYDDFDAMRDLYQEVWSRYSYIQQARKVKDLEDLQDRHYKGQRISYLKMLTIYVEIMNDLKFEIVNYFETLVEKVLYIGERVLSDSYLAANYIRPREEKLSEYGLSVKKTYGRLVALLDEFKSIRKAKKEQGLTLPLTADPM
;
A
#
# COMPACT_ATOMS: atom_id res chain seq x y z
N MET A 1 -5.75 -15.50 32.45
CA MET A 1 -6.74 -16.11 31.52
C MET A 1 -6.32 -15.76 30.09
N ALA A 2 -6.33 -16.73 29.18
CA ALA A 2 -6.07 -16.46 27.76
C ALA A 2 -7.21 -15.63 27.16
N PHE A 3 -6.86 -14.70 26.26
CA PHE A 3 -7.82 -13.95 25.47
C PHE A 3 -8.56 -14.88 24.49
N THR A 4 -9.84 -14.62 24.23
CA THR A 4 -10.65 -15.33 23.24
C THR A 4 -11.42 -14.32 22.39
N TRP A 5 -11.78 -14.68 21.15
CA TRP A 5 -12.41 -13.73 20.22
C TRP A 5 -13.80 -13.28 20.68
N GLU A 6 -14.53 -14.08 21.46
CA GLU A 6 -15.84 -13.70 21.99
C GLU A 6 -15.73 -12.51 22.96
N LYS A 7 -14.60 -12.45 23.68
CA LYS A 7 -14.26 -11.35 24.61
C LYS A 7 -13.72 -10.12 23.90
N ALA A 8 -13.46 -10.19 22.59
CA ALA A 8 -12.96 -9.05 21.83
C ALA A 8 -13.89 -7.84 21.99
N PHE A 9 -13.28 -6.68 22.24
CA PHE A 9 -13.92 -5.38 22.37
C PHE A 9 -14.99 -5.25 23.49
N ASN A 10 -15.08 -6.20 24.41
CA ASN A 10 -16.11 -6.19 25.46
C ASN A 10 -16.02 -5.01 26.47
N ARG A 11 -14.91 -4.25 26.45
CA ARG A 11 -14.73 -3.03 27.27
C ARG A 11 -15.08 -1.76 26.51
N VAL A 12 -15.39 -1.84 25.23
CA VAL A 12 -15.92 -0.71 24.46
C VAL A 12 -17.36 -0.47 24.92
N ARG A 13 -17.64 0.74 25.38
CA ARG A 13 -19.00 1.13 25.82
C ARG A 13 -19.88 1.47 24.61
N GLU A 14 -19.29 2.13 23.63
CA GLU A 14 -19.88 2.39 22.32
C GLU A 14 -20.14 1.04 21.59
N PHE A 15 -21.35 0.84 21.06
CA PHE A 15 -21.72 -0.36 20.28
C PHE A 15 -21.76 -1.69 21.06
N ARG A 16 -22.07 -1.66 22.36
CA ARG A 16 -22.24 -2.88 23.17
C ARG A 16 -23.23 -3.87 22.58
N PHE A 17 -24.32 -3.38 21.97
CA PHE A 17 -25.32 -4.19 21.25
C PHE A 17 -24.71 -5.10 20.18
N ALA A 18 -23.68 -4.61 19.47
CA ALA A 18 -23.07 -5.35 18.37
C ALA A 18 -21.96 -6.30 18.82
N ILE A 19 -21.38 -6.07 20.00
CA ILE A 19 -20.23 -6.83 20.52
C ILE A 19 -20.67 -7.90 21.51
N SER A 20 -21.72 -7.64 22.29
CA SER A 20 -22.26 -8.53 23.32
C SER A 20 -23.77 -8.28 23.46
N PRO A 21 -24.61 -8.80 22.54
CA PRO A 21 -26.04 -8.55 22.53
C PRO A 21 -26.73 -8.94 23.84
N GLU A 22 -26.24 -9.98 24.53
CA GLU A 22 -26.76 -10.43 25.85
C GLU A 22 -26.56 -9.41 26.99
N LYS A 23 -25.69 -8.41 26.83
CA LYS A 23 -25.34 -7.41 27.85
C LYS A 23 -25.74 -5.99 27.46
N ALA A 24 -26.43 -5.82 26.35
CA ALA A 24 -26.87 -4.53 25.87
C ALA A 24 -28.20 -4.13 26.52
N SER A 25 -28.29 -2.88 26.97
CA SER A 25 -29.58 -2.31 27.40
C SER A 25 -30.46 -2.08 26.17
N PRO A 26 -31.79 -2.36 26.22
CA PRO A 26 -32.71 -2.21 25.09
C PRO A 26 -32.86 -0.78 24.51
N THR A 27 -32.21 0.22 25.12
CA THR A 27 -32.47 1.65 24.90
C THR A 27 -31.32 2.41 24.23
N GLU A 28 -30.20 1.78 23.88
CA GLU A 28 -29.08 2.45 23.20
C GLU A 28 -29.12 2.25 21.68
N ILE A 29 -29.99 2.98 20.98
CA ILE A 29 -29.97 3.05 19.51
C ILE A 29 -28.77 3.91 19.08
N ALA A 30 -27.75 3.29 18.50
CA ALA A 30 -26.61 4.05 17.98
C ALA A 30 -26.94 4.67 16.63
N ARG A 31 -27.20 5.98 16.64
CA ARG A 31 -27.30 6.81 15.44
C ARG A 31 -25.93 6.97 14.80
N LEU A 32 -25.73 6.31 13.67
CA LEU A 32 -24.51 6.33 12.89
C LEU A 32 -24.78 7.19 11.66
N GLN A 33 -24.37 8.45 11.70
CA GLN A 33 -24.68 9.43 10.64
C GLN A 33 -23.47 9.81 9.78
N SER A 34 -22.25 9.54 10.24
CA SER A 34 -21.03 9.90 9.51
C SER A 34 -20.21 8.68 9.09
N ILE A 35 -19.48 8.81 7.97
CA ILE A 35 -18.54 7.77 7.51
C ILE A 35 -17.50 7.41 8.58
N PRO A 36 -16.89 8.36 9.31
CA PRO A 36 -16.01 8.05 10.44
C PRO A 36 -16.68 7.20 11.53
N ASP A 37 -17.92 7.50 11.91
CA ASP A 37 -18.62 6.76 12.96
C ASP A 37 -18.96 5.34 12.50
N LEU A 38 -19.50 5.21 11.29
CA LEU A 38 -19.75 3.91 10.66
C LEU A 38 -18.45 3.09 10.55
N LYS A 39 -17.34 3.73 10.19
CA LYS A 39 -16.03 3.06 10.11
C LYS A 39 -15.59 2.53 11.48
N ARG A 40 -15.76 3.30 12.55
CA ARG A 40 -15.40 2.85 13.91
C ARG A 40 -16.22 1.63 14.32
N PHE A 41 -17.52 1.64 14.04
CA PHE A 41 -18.40 0.48 14.23
C PHE A 41 -17.93 -0.75 13.44
N LEU A 42 -17.71 -0.59 12.12
CA LEU A 42 -17.32 -1.69 11.24
C LEU A 42 -15.92 -2.22 11.53
N ASP A 43 -14.98 -1.38 11.97
CA ASP A 43 -13.66 -1.84 12.42
C ASP A 43 -13.83 -2.87 13.55
N LEU A 44 -14.69 -2.62 14.53
CA LEU A 44 -14.93 -3.54 15.65
C LEU A 44 -15.55 -4.86 15.16
N VAL A 45 -16.62 -4.78 14.37
CA VAL A 45 -17.36 -5.94 13.88
C VAL A 45 -16.51 -6.78 12.94
N HIS A 46 -15.88 -6.17 11.94
CA HIS A 46 -15.06 -6.89 10.95
C HIS A 46 -13.79 -7.46 11.58
N ILE A 47 -13.13 -6.77 12.52
CA ILE A 47 -11.97 -7.35 13.20
C ILE A 47 -12.41 -8.57 14.03
N LYS A 48 -13.51 -8.46 14.79
CA LYS A 48 -14.00 -9.54 15.64
C LYS A 48 -14.39 -10.78 14.82
N HIS A 49 -15.22 -10.59 13.80
CA HIS A 49 -15.83 -11.71 13.05
C HIS A 49 -14.99 -12.19 11.86
N CYS A 50 -14.20 -11.32 11.22
CA CYS A 50 -13.46 -11.68 10.01
C CYS A 50 -11.96 -11.92 10.23
N LEU A 51 -11.36 -11.42 11.33
CA LEU A 51 -9.95 -11.65 11.64
C LEU A 51 -9.77 -12.52 12.88
N LEU A 52 -10.33 -12.10 14.02
CA LEU A 52 -10.15 -12.80 15.29
C LEU A 52 -10.85 -14.15 15.31
N LYS A 53 -12.15 -14.21 15.00
CA LYS A 53 -12.89 -15.48 14.98
C LYS A 53 -12.20 -16.57 14.13
N PRO A 54 -11.84 -16.32 12.85
CA PRO A 54 -11.11 -17.31 12.05
C PRO A 54 -9.71 -17.65 12.62
N TYR A 55 -9.01 -16.70 13.25
CA TYR A 55 -7.72 -16.97 13.90
C TYR A 55 -7.82 -18.02 15.01
N PHE A 56 -8.93 -18.02 15.76
CA PHE A 56 -9.17 -18.97 16.85
C PHE A 56 -9.84 -20.27 16.40
N GLU A 57 -10.69 -20.23 15.36
CA GLU A 57 -11.44 -21.41 14.89
C GLU A 57 -10.68 -22.27 13.89
N LEU A 58 -9.86 -21.66 13.02
CA LEU A 58 -9.15 -22.39 11.98
C LEU A 58 -7.79 -22.89 12.47
N PRO A 59 -7.46 -24.18 12.27
CA PRO A 59 -6.12 -24.67 12.55
C PRO A 59 -5.14 -24.03 11.57
N HIS A 60 -4.03 -23.51 12.08
CA HIS A 60 -2.96 -22.88 11.29
C HIS A 60 -3.36 -21.60 10.52
N TYR A 61 -4.16 -20.71 11.13
CA TYR A 61 -4.44 -19.40 10.54
C TYR A 61 -3.16 -18.69 10.02
N PRO A 62 -3.11 -18.28 8.75
CA PRO A 62 -1.93 -17.70 8.14
C PRO A 62 -1.79 -16.23 8.55
N LEU A 63 -0.92 -15.93 9.52
CA LEU A 63 -0.66 -14.56 9.95
C LEU A 63 -0.03 -13.71 8.84
N VAL A 64 -0.40 -12.44 8.77
CA VAL A 64 0.18 -11.50 7.81
C VAL A 64 1.58 -11.11 8.29
N GLU A 65 2.58 -11.26 7.42
CA GLU A 65 3.90 -10.77 7.75
C GLU A 65 3.97 -9.24 7.62
N PRO A 66 4.70 -8.52 8.49
CA PRO A 66 4.82 -7.06 8.41
C PRO A 66 5.22 -6.54 7.01
N ARG A 67 6.03 -7.32 6.28
CA ARG A 67 6.49 -6.99 4.92
C ARG A 67 5.36 -6.92 3.88
N GLU A 68 4.28 -7.68 4.07
CA GLU A 68 3.16 -7.71 3.11
C GLU A 68 2.31 -6.43 3.19
N LEU A 69 2.44 -5.69 4.30
CA LEU A 69 1.84 -4.38 4.51
C LEU A 69 2.76 -3.24 4.02
N LEU A 70 3.94 -3.54 3.45
CA LEU A 70 4.77 -2.52 2.81
C LEU A 70 4.32 -2.28 1.36
N PRO A 71 4.27 -1.01 0.91
CA PRO A 71 4.04 -0.68 -0.50
C PRO A 71 5.09 -1.27 -1.45
N SER A 72 4.68 -1.43 -2.71
CA SER A 72 5.00 -2.54 -3.62
C SER A 72 4.41 -3.87 -3.14
N PHE A 73 3.07 -3.92 -3.01
CA PHE A 73 2.38 -5.12 -2.55
C PHE A 73 2.67 -6.31 -3.45
N GLU A 74 3.09 -7.42 -2.87
CA GLU A 74 3.33 -8.66 -3.61
C GLU A 74 1.99 -9.30 -3.99
N GLY A 75 1.89 -9.78 -5.23
CA GLY A 75 0.76 -10.58 -5.65
C GLY A 75 0.93 -12.00 -5.14
N ASP A 76 0.48 -12.29 -3.91
CA ASP A 76 0.33 -13.68 -3.49
C ASP A 76 -0.84 -14.29 -4.26
N LEU A 77 -0.50 -15.24 -5.15
CA LEU A 77 -1.45 -15.98 -5.97
C LEU A 77 -2.16 -17.08 -5.18
N TYR A 78 -1.71 -17.38 -3.95
CA TYR A 78 -2.33 -18.39 -3.12
C TYR A 78 -3.60 -17.86 -2.44
N GLU A 79 -4.72 -18.54 -2.68
CA GLU A 79 -6.02 -18.18 -2.11
C GLU A 79 -6.41 -19.12 -0.97
N TYR A 80 -6.49 -18.54 0.24
CA TYR A 80 -6.94 -19.23 1.44
C TYR A 80 -8.46 -19.34 1.45
N LYS A 81 -8.99 -20.38 0.79
CA LYS A 81 -10.44 -20.56 0.57
C LYS A 81 -11.27 -20.65 1.86
N ASP A 82 -10.66 -21.13 2.94
CA ASP A 82 -11.31 -21.27 4.25
C ASP A 82 -11.44 -19.93 5.00
N LEU A 83 -10.74 -18.88 4.54
CA LEU A 83 -10.84 -17.56 5.14
C LEU A 83 -12.05 -16.78 4.62
N PRO A 84 -12.64 -15.90 5.43
CA PRO A 84 -13.72 -15.04 4.95
C PRO A 84 -13.19 -14.02 3.93
N GLY A 85 -14.05 -13.66 2.97
CA GLY A 85 -13.79 -12.60 2.01
C GLY A 85 -15.06 -11.81 1.72
N PHE A 86 -14.96 -10.51 1.57
CA PHE A 86 -16.11 -9.67 1.22
C PHE A 86 -15.69 -8.38 0.52
N SER A 87 -16.67 -7.76 -0.13
CA SER A 87 -16.62 -6.37 -0.57
C SER A 87 -17.81 -5.63 0.01
N MET A 88 -17.63 -4.34 0.25
CA MET A 88 -18.65 -3.48 0.85
C MET A 88 -18.49 -2.07 0.32
N VAL A 89 -19.61 -1.37 0.09
CA VAL A 89 -19.64 0.08 -0.09
C VAL A 89 -20.60 0.71 0.91
N ALA A 90 -20.23 1.86 1.44
CA ALA A 90 -21.09 2.76 2.21
C ALA A 90 -21.12 4.13 1.53
N LEU A 91 -22.31 4.69 1.35
CA LEU A 91 -22.52 6.01 0.74
C LEU A 91 -23.27 6.91 1.74
N ALA A 92 -22.71 8.07 2.06
CA ALA A 92 -23.32 9.03 2.99
C ALA A 92 -24.41 9.87 2.30
N ARG A 93 -25.40 9.16 1.74
CA ARG A 93 -26.62 9.70 1.16
C ARG A 93 -27.65 8.57 0.96
N PRO A 94 -28.94 8.90 0.82
CA PRO A 94 -29.93 7.97 0.31
C PRO A 94 -29.61 7.51 -1.12
N LEU A 95 -29.97 6.26 -1.44
CA LEU A 95 -29.75 5.69 -2.78
C LEU A 95 -31.00 5.77 -3.62
N ARG A 96 -30.80 6.03 -4.91
CA ARG A 96 -31.87 6.04 -5.91
C ARG A 96 -31.53 5.03 -6.97
N TYR A 97 -32.15 3.86 -6.89
CA TYR A 97 -31.80 2.68 -7.70
C TYR A 97 -31.58 2.98 -9.19
N PHE A 98 -32.47 3.75 -9.81
CA PHE A 98 -32.38 4.10 -11.23
C PHE A 98 -31.17 5.00 -11.58
N GLN A 99 -30.71 5.81 -10.64
CA GLN A 99 -29.61 6.77 -10.82
C GLN A 99 -28.26 6.19 -10.40
N GLU A 100 -28.23 5.05 -9.72
CA GLU A 100 -26.97 4.45 -9.25
C GLU A 100 -26.15 3.89 -10.42
N ILE A 101 -24.83 4.05 -10.31
CA ILE A 101 -23.86 3.58 -11.31
C ILE A 101 -23.51 2.09 -11.16
N PHE A 102 -24.20 1.38 -10.26
CA PHE A 102 -23.96 0.00 -9.89
C PHE A 102 -25.29 -0.71 -9.60
N GLN A 103 -25.28 -2.05 -9.62
CA GLN A 103 -26.47 -2.88 -9.46
C GLN A 103 -26.38 -3.65 -8.15
N TYR A 104 -27.49 -3.74 -7.41
CA TYR A 104 -27.61 -4.43 -6.13
C TYR A 104 -29.07 -4.85 -5.89
N ASP A 105 -29.29 -5.87 -5.07
CA ASP A 105 -30.64 -6.22 -4.64
C ASP A 105 -31.03 -5.34 -3.46
N ILE A 106 -32.17 -4.66 -3.58
CA ILE A 106 -32.64 -3.65 -2.63
C ILE A 106 -33.14 -4.31 -1.35
N LEU A 107 -32.76 -3.73 -0.21
CA LEU A 107 -33.38 -3.96 1.08
C LEU A 107 -34.11 -2.70 1.51
N HIS A 108 -35.33 -2.89 2.00
CA HIS A 108 -36.24 -1.81 2.33
C HIS A 108 -36.16 -1.50 3.83
N CYS A 109 -35.86 -0.25 4.19
CA CYS A 109 -35.90 0.23 5.57
C CYS A 109 -37.29 0.76 5.92
N LEU A 110 -37.74 0.54 7.17
CA LEU A 110 -39.03 1.05 7.65
C LEU A 110 -39.08 2.59 7.66
N HIS A 111 -37.95 3.25 7.92
CA HIS A 111 -37.88 4.71 8.05
C HIS A 111 -38.10 5.45 6.72
N ASP A 112 -37.84 4.81 5.58
CA ASP A 112 -38.01 5.41 4.26
C ASP A 112 -39.51 5.56 3.89
N TYR A 113 -40.39 4.73 4.45
CA TYR A 113 -41.84 4.76 4.21
C TYR A 113 -42.62 5.73 5.11
N ASN A 114 -41.94 6.37 6.06
CA ASN A 114 -42.53 7.41 6.91
C ASN A 114 -42.54 8.80 6.21
N ALA A 115 -41.91 8.93 5.04
CA ALA A 115 -41.89 10.16 4.26
C ALA A 115 -43.27 10.45 3.61
N GLU A 116 -43.64 11.73 3.49
CA GLU A 116 -44.96 12.16 3.01
C GLU A 116 -45.32 11.62 1.61
N GLU A 117 -44.32 11.36 0.76
CA GLU A 117 -44.50 10.83 -0.61
C GLU A 117 -45.03 9.38 -0.66
N TYR A 118 -44.87 8.59 0.41
CA TYR A 118 -45.24 7.16 0.45
C TYR A 118 -46.39 6.84 1.41
N ARG A 119 -47.04 7.87 2.00
CA ARG A 119 -48.17 7.69 2.92
C ARG A 119 -49.32 6.88 2.35
N GLU A 120 -49.55 6.96 1.04
CA GLU A 120 -50.62 6.21 0.34
C GLU A 120 -50.29 4.72 0.13
N GLN A 121 -49.02 4.34 0.27
CA GLN A 121 -48.51 2.99 -0.01
C GLN A 121 -48.07 2.24 1.25
N CYS A 122 -48.53 2.65 2.44
CA CYS A 122 -48.06 2.18 3.74
C CYS A 122 -47.98 0.64 3.81
N PRO A 123 -46.80 0.02 3.56
CA PRO A 123 -46.69 -1.41 3.55
C PRO A 123 -46.73 -1.87 5.00
N LEU A 124 -47.44 -2.95 5.30
CA LEU A 124 -47.36 -3.58 6.62
C LEU A 124 -45.90 -3.93 6.92
N GLU A 125 -45.41 -3.61 8.13
CA GLU A 125 -44.03 -3.88 8.58
C GLU A 125 -43.61 -5.34 8.30
N HIS A 126 -44.51 -6.28 8.56
CA HIS A 126 -44.31 -7.70 8.29
C HIS A 126 -44.06 -8.01 6.80
N SER A 127 -44.68 -7.27 5.87
CA SER A 127 -44.47 -7.44 4.44
C SER A 127 -43.07 -7.00 4.03
N ILE A 128 -42.55 -5.91 4.62
CA ILE A 128 -41.19 -5.41 4.38
C ILE A 128 -40.15 -6.43 4.87
N PHE A 129 -40.30 -6.93 6.11
CA PHE A 129 -39.40 -7.94 6.65
C PHE A 129 -39.43 -9.22 5.82
N THR A 130 -40.61 -9.71 5.48
CA THR A 130 -40.76 -10.90 4.63
C THR A 130 -40.09 -10.70 3.27
N GLN A 131 -40.22 -9.52 2.66
CA GLN A 131 -39.59 -9.22 1.39
C GLN A 131 -38.06 -9.17 1.50
N ASN A 132 -37.53 -8.51 2.52
CA ASN A 132 -36.07 -8.46 2.76
C ASN A 132 -35.51 -9.87 2.99
N ILE A 133 -36.18 -10.71 3.79
CA ILE A 133 -35.79 -12.11 4.01
C ILE A 133 -35.81 -12.89 2.70
N ARG A 134 -36.83 -12.70 1.85
CA ARG A 134 -36.90 -13.33 0.51
C ARG A 134 -35.73 -12.90 -0.37
N THR A 135 -35.38 -11.62 -0.36
CA THR A 135 -34.21 -11.09 -1.10
C THR A 135 -32.94 -11.81 -0.67
N PHE A 136 -32.67 -11.94 0.63
CA PHE A 136 -31.54 -12.72 1.14
C PHE A 136 -31.60 -14.18 0.69
N CYS A 137 -32.73 -14.86 0.91
CA CYS A 137 -32.90 -16.27 0.55
C CYS A 137 -32.63 -16.53 -0.93
N SER A 138 -32.98 -15.58 -1.82
CA SER A 138 -32.75 -15.73 -3.27
C SER A 138 -31.27 -15.83 -3.65
N ARG A 139 -30.37 -15.34 -2.79
CA ARG A 139 -28.92 -15.34 -3.01
C ARG A 139 -28.15 -16.33 -2.14
N LEU A 140 -28.83 -17.00 -1.20
CA LEU A 140 -28.22 -17.99 -0.31
C LEU A 140 -28.36 -19.41 -0.86
N PRO A 141 -27.38 -20.29 -0.60
CA PRO A 141 -27.50 -21.72 -0.87
C PRO A 141 -28.75 -22.30 -0.17
N LYS A 142 -29.47 -23.21 -0.84
CA LYS A 142 -30.71 -23.80 -0.31
C LYS A 142 -30.57 -24.35 1.12
N MET A 143 -29.43 -24.97 1.43
CA MET A 143 -29.16 -25.55 2.75
C MET A 143 -29.09 -24.51 3.88
N ALA A 144 -28.76 -23.25 3.57
CA ALA A 144 -28.66 -22.16 4.54
C ALA A 144 -29.95 -21.33 4.65
N GLN A 145 -30.91 -21.49 3.73
CA GLN A 145 -32.13 -20.65 3.68
C GLN A 145 -33.06 -20.91 4.86
N ASP A 146 -33.27 -22.16 5.25
CA ASP A 146 -34.21 -22.49 6.33
C ASP A 146 -33.70 -22.04 7.69
N ALA A 147 -32.40 -22.25 7.96
CA ALA A 147 -31.74 -21.72 9.16
C ALA A 147 -31.84 -20.18 9.21
N PHE A 148 -31.56 -19.51 8.09
CA PHE A 148 -31.65 -18.06 8.02
C PHE A 148 -33.06 -17.52 8.30
N ARG A 149 -34.10 -18.18 7.79
CA ARG A 149 -35.50 -17.78 8.06
C ARG A 149 -35.86 -17.91 9.54
N ILE A 150 -35.38 -18.96 10.21
CA ILE A 150 -35.63 -19.18 11.63
C ILE A 150 -34.91 -18.12 12.46
N ASP A 151 -33.65 -17.82 12.13
CA ASP A 151 -32.83 -16.89 12.91
C ASP A 151 -33.28 -15.41 12.79
N PHE A 152 -33.90 -15.04 11.67
CA PHE A 152 -34.26 -13.66 11.34
C PHE A 152 -35.75 -13.45 11.05
N SER A 153 -36.65 -14.37 11.43
CA SER A 153 -38.11 -14.25 11.18
C SER A 153 -38.70 -12.92 11.66
N ASP A 154 -38.28 -12.50 12.86
CA ASP A 154 -38.82 -11.34 13.58
C ASP A 154 -37.74 -10.27 13.84
N ARG A 155 -36.65 -10.30 13.07
CA ARG A 155 -35.54 -9.34 13.21
C ARG A 155 -35.38 -8.53 11.94
N ASP A 156 -35.22 -7.22 12.10
CA ASP A 156 -34.90 -6.34 10.98
C ASP A 156 -33.46 -6.57 10.51
N VAL A 157 -33.32 -7.18 9.34
CA VAL A 157 -32.03 -7.45 8.68
C VAL A 157 -31.34 -6.18 8.15
N THR A 158 -32.05 -5.05 8.09
CA THR A 158 -31.48 -3.77 7.63
C THR A 158 -30.80 -2.98 8.74
N SER A 159 -31.19 -3.25 10.01
CA SER A 159 -30.63 -2.59 11.18
C SER A 159 -29.17 -2.94 11.43
N LEU A 160 -28.36 -1.92 11.76
CA LEU A 160 -26.96 -2.08 12.13
C LEU A 160 -26.75 -2.91 13.40
N GLU A 161 -27.75 -2.96 14.28
CA GLU A 161 -27.69 -3.76 15.50
C GLU A 161 -27.62 -5.26 15.21
N ASN A 162 -28.30 -5.68 14.14
CA ASN A 162 -28.36 -7.07 13.69
C ASN A 162 -27.23 -7.43 12.71
N TYR A 163 -26.48 -6.44 12.20
CA TYR A 163 -25.40 -6.66 11.24
C TYR A 163 -24.33 -7.68 11.69
N PRO A 164 -23.84 -7.69 12.95
CA PRO A 164 -22.86 -8.69 13.40
C PRO A 164 -23.38 -10.12 13.32
N SER A 165 -24.66 -10.33 13.63
CA SER A 165 -25.34 -11.63 13.54
C SER A 165 -25.58 -12.04 12.09
N LEU A 166 -25.80 -11.06 11.21
CA LEU A 166 -26.03 -11.25 9.77
C LEU A 166 -24.73 -11.47 8.99
N LEU A 167 -23.61 -10.97 9.49
CA LEU A 167 -22.32 -10.99 8.80
C LEU A 167 -21.87 -12.41 8.36
N PRO A 168 -21.98 -13.49 9.17
CA PRO A 168 -21.68 -14.85 8.71
C PRO A 168 -22.42 -15.24 7.42
N THR A 169 -23.69 -14.83 7.29
CA THR A 169 -24.51 -15.06 6.11
C THR A 169 -24.03 -14.22 4.92
N ILE A 170 -23.68 -12.95 5.15
CA ILE A 170 -23.13 -12.06 4.11
C ILE A 170 -21.78 -12.58 3.59
N LEU A 171 -20.94 -13.13 4.47
CA LEU A 171 -19.62 -13.67 4.10
C LEU A 171 -19.71 -14.91 3.19
N GLN A 172 -20.87 -15.58 3.12
CA GLN A 172 -21.13 -16.67 2.18
C GLN A 172 -21.56 -16.17 0.79
N MET A 173 -21.80 -14.88 0.63
CA MET A 173 -22.17 -14.28 -0.65
C MET A 173 -20.92 -13.87 -1.45
N ASP A 174 -20.96 -14.08 -2.76
CA ASP A 174 -19.81 -13.77 -3.63
C ASP A 174 -19.61 -12.26 -3.88
N ARG A 175 -20.71 -11.50 -3.82
CA ARG A 175 -20.79 -10.08 -4.22
C ARG A 175 -20.88 -9.12 -3.03
N ALA A 176 -20.73 -7.84 -3.32
CA ALA A 176 -20.64 -6.83 -2.27
C ALA A 176 -21.98 -6.60 -1.55
N HIS A 177 -21.94 -5.99 -0.38
CA HIS A 177 -23.13 -5.44 0.29
C HIS A 177 -23.02 -3.91 0.42
N VAL A 178 -24.16 -3.26 0.61
CA VAL A 178 -24.32 -1.81 0.46
C VAL A 178 -24.92 -1.22 1.72
N PHE A 179 -24.28 -0.16 2.21
CA PHE A 179 -24.84 0.71 3.23
C PHE A 179 -25.15 2.07 2.64
N SER A 180 -26.25 2.66 3.08
CA SER A 180 -26.61 4.03 2.76
C SER A 180 -27.35 4.67 3.92
N GLN A 181 -27.60 5.96 3.79
CA GLN A 181 -28.39 6.71 4.77
C GLN A 181 -29.89 6.61 4.46
N ASP A 182 -30.69 6.53 5.50
CA ASP A 182 -32.15 6.64 5.43
C ASP A 182 -32.61 8.10 5.39
N SER A 183 -33.92 8.31 5.44
CA SER A 183 -34.57 9.62 5.57
C SER A 183 -34.11 10.44 6.80
N HIS A 184 -33.58 9.81 7.85
CA HIS A 184 -33.07 10.45 9.07
C HIS A 184 -31.54 10.62 9.06
N SER A 185 -30.89 10.33 7.93
CA SER A 185 -29.43 10.33 7.77
C SER A 185 -28.68 9.28 8.59
N ASP A 186 -29.38 8.26 9.10
CA ASP A 186 -28.78 7.13 9.80
C ASP A 186 -28.41 6.02 8.80
N PHE A 187 -27.23 5.43 8.98
CA PHE A 187 -26.78 4.33 8.13
C PHE A 187 -27.58 3.05 8.40
N TYR A 188 -27.96 2.37 7.32
CA TYR A 188 -28.57 1.05 7.37
C TYR A 188 -28.06 0.17 6.21
N LEU A 189 -28.27 -1.15 6.31
CA LEU A 189 -27.95 -2.08 5.25
C LEU A 189 -29.03 -2.00 4.15
N SER A 190 -28.73 -1.27 3.08
CA SER A 190 -29.68 -0.96 2.00
C SER A 190 -29.65 -1.91 0.83
N GLY A 191 -28.66 -2.80 0.78
CA GLY A 191 -28.60 -3.76 -0.30
C GLY A 191 -27.57 -4.87 -0.13
N VAL A 192 -27.81 -5.94 -0.88
CA VAL A 192 -26.91 -7.10 -0.99
C VAL A 192 -26.63 -7.44 -2.43
N TYR A 193 -25.68 -8.35 -2.66
CA TYR A 193 -25.34 -8.86 -3.98
C TYR A 193 -24.94 -7.79 -5.01
N CYS A 194 -24.26 -6.76 -4.53
CA CYS A 194 -23.84 -5.59 -5.27
C CYS A 194 -22.64 -5.84 -6.21
N SER A 195 -22.72 -5.26 -7.40
CA SER A 195 -21.74 -5.41 -8.47
C SER A 195 -20.95 -4.11 -8.69
N PHE A 196 -19.66 -4.11 -8.39
CA PHE A 196 -18.80 -2.95 -8.60
C PHE A 196 -18.32 -2.86 -10.05
N PRO A 197 -18.68 -1.81 -10.80
CA PRO A 197 -18.21 -1.65 -12.17
C PRO A 197 -16.71 -1.31 -12.21
N SER A 198 -15.92 -2.14 -12.88
CA SER A 198 -14.46 -1.97 -12.96
C SER A 198 -14.00 -1.12 -14.14
N TYR A 199 -14.54 -1.31 -15.36
CA TYR A 199 -14.09 -0.61 -16.59
C TYR A 199 -12.56 -0.54 -16.75
N LEU A 200 -11.87 -1.65 -16.40
CA LEU A 200 -10.41 -1.70 -16.23
C LEU A 200 -9.65 -1.15 -17.43
N ASP A 201 -9.96 -1.60 -18.65
CA ASP A 201 -9.21 -1.19 -19.85
C ASP A 201 -9.30 0.32 -20.09
N THR A 202 -10.50 0.90 -19.94
CA THR A 202 -10.70 2.34 -20.12
C THR A 202 -9.96 3.15 -19.05
N GLU A 203 -10.05 2.75 -17.78
CA GLU A 203 -9.35 3.45 -16.71
C GLU A 203 -7.83 3.31 -16.81
N LEU A 204 -7.34 2.14 -17.22
CA LEU A 204 -5.92 1.89 -17.43
C LEU A 204 -5.35 2.76 -18.56
N LYS A 205 -6.04 2.79 -19.71
CA LYS A 205 -5.64 3.64 -20.85
C LYS A 205 -5.66 5.12 -20.49
N ARG A 206 -6.73 5.61 -19.85
CA ARG A 206 -6.82 7.00 -19.37
C ARG A 206 -5.71 7.34 -18.40
N PHE A 207 -5.42 6.46 -17.44
CA PHE A 207 -4.36 6.69 -16.46
C PHE A 207 -2.98 6.70 -17.12
N GLY A 208 -2.68 5.74 -17.99
CA GLY A 208 -1.40 5.68 -18.71
C GLY A 208 -1.15 6.85 -19.65
N LEU A 209 -2.20 7.39 -20.30
CA LEU A 209 -2.12 8.63 -21.08
C LEU A 209 -1.83 9.84 -20.18
N ASN A 210 -2.51 9.95 -19.04
CA ASN A 210 -2.31 11.05 -18.08
C ASN A 210 -0.87 11.11 -17.54
N ILE A 211 -0.25 9.94 -17.30
CA ILE A 211 1.14 9.86 -16.84
C ILE A 211 2.15 9.80 -18.00
N ARG A 212 1.70 9.96 -19.25
CA ARG A 212 2.50 9.98 -20.49
C ARG A 212 3.26 8.68 -20.81
N LYS A 213 2.92 7.60 -20.11
CA LYS A 213 3.45 6.25 -20.36
C LYS A 213 2.78 5.58 -21.55
N PHE A 214 1.57 6.00 -21.92
CA PHE A 214 0.92 5.63 -23.18
C PHE A 214 0.88 6.81 -24.15
N SER A 215 0.73 6.48 -25.43
CA SER A 215 0.51 7.42 -26.53
C SER A 215 -0.55 6.83 -27.45
N VAL A 216 -1.33 7.68 -28.12
CA VAL A 216 -2.36 7.23 -29.06
C VAL A 216 -1.68 6.56 -30.25
N SER A 217 -2.17 5.39 -30.67
CA SER A 217 -1.65 4.60 -31.80
C SER A 217 -0.21 4.11 -31.66
N ASP A 218 0.33 4.00 -30.44
CA ASP A 218 1.67 3.45 -30.17
C ASP A 218 1.56 2.16 -29.34
N ASP A 219 1.33 1.05 -30.04
CA ASP A 219 1.11 -0.27 -29.42
C ASP A 219 2.38 -0.78 -28.72
N ARG A 220 3.56 -0.51 -29.28
CA ARG A 220 4.85 -0.91 -28.67
C ARG A 220 5.06 -0.22 -27.33
N LYS A 221 4.74 1.08 -27.26
CA LYS A 221 4.83 1.83 -26.00
C LYS A 221 3.76 1.40 -25.00
N TYR A 222 2.56 1.03 -25.46
CA TYR A 222 1.53 0.45 -24.60
C TYR A 222 1.99 -0.88 -24.00
N GLU A 223 2.42 -1.83 -24.83
CA GLU A 223 2.91 -3.16 -24.40
C GLU A 223 4.02 -3.04 -23.35
N ARG A 224 5.05 -2.23 -23.64
CA ARG A 224 6.19 -2.04 -22.74
C ARG A 224 5.82 -1.47 -21.38
N ASN A 225 4.81 -0.61 -21.31
CA ASN A 225 4.48 0.11 -20.07
C ASN A 225 3.22 -0.42 -19.37
N ARG A 226 2.44 -1.33 -19.99
CA ARG A 226 1.12 -1.75 -19.49
C ARG A 226 1.18 -2.29 -18.07
N ASN A 227 2.12 -3.20 -17.79
CA ASN A 227 2.26 -3.82 -16.47
C ASN A 227 2.63 -2.78 -15.40
N PHE A 228 3.56 -1.87 -15.72
CA PHE A 228 3.93 -0.77 -14.83
C PHE A 228 2.72 0.13 -14.52
N VAL A 229 1.99 0.58 -15.54
CA VAL A 229 0.83 1.47 -15.37
C VAL A 229 -0.24 0.78 -14.52
N TYR A 230 -0.48 -0.51 -14.74
CA TYR A 230 -1.48 -1.27 -14.00
C TYR A 230 -1.05 -1.48 -12.54
N GLN A 231 0.20 -1.87 -12.31
CA GLN A 231 0.75 -2.07 -10.96
C GLN A 231 0.73 -0.77 -10.18
N PHE A 232 1.18 0.33 -10.77
CA PHE A 232 1.16 1.64 -10.13
C PHE A 232 -0.27 2.10 -9.80
N LEU A 233 -1.20 1.90 -10.74
CA LEU A 233 -2.61 2.24 -10.54
C LEU A 233 -3.21 1.44 -9.39
N MET A 234 -3.02 0.12 -9.36
CA MET A 234 -3.56 -0.72 -8.29
C MET A 234 -2.89 -0.47 -6.95
N GLU A 235 -1.58 -0.25 -6.98
CA GLU A 235 -0.81 0.08 -5.79
C GLU A 235 -1.41 1.32 -5.15
N LEU A 236 -1.68 2.43 -5.87
CA LEU A 236 -2.31 3.67 -5.35
C LEU A 236 -3.55 3.46 -4.48
N TYR A 237 -4.30 2.38 -4.70
CA TYR A 237 -5.51 2.01 -3.95
C TYR A 237 -5.28 0.87 -2.95
N GLY A 238 -4.03 0.58 -2.60
CA GLY A 238 -3.67 -0.39 -1.58
C GLY A 238 -3.68 -1.85 -2.03
N PHE A 239 -3.75 -2.15 -3.34
CA PHE A 239 -3.97 -3.53 -3.79
C PHE A 239 -2.86 -4.04 -4.73
N PRO A 240 -2.48 -5.34 -4.62
CA PRO A 240 -1.75 -6.03 -5.68
C PRO A 240 -2.72 -6.48 -6.80
N ILE A 241 -2.18 -6.79 -7.98
CA ILE A 241 -2.94 -7.34 -9.11
C ILE A 241 -3.11 -8.85 -8.91
N VAL A 242 -4.22 -9.29 -8.30
CA VAL A 242 -4.48 -10.72 -8.03
C VAL A 242 -5.92 -11.12 -8.28
N SER A 243 -6.89 -10.40 -7.69
CA SER A 243 -8.31 -10.79 -7.75
C SER A 243 -9.20 -9.67 -8.27
N GLU A 244 -10.25 -10.05 -9.00
CA GLU A 244 -11.22 -9.09 -9.56
C GLU A 244 -11.95 -8.32 -8.47
N ARG A 245 -12.16 -8.93 -7.29
CA ARG A 245 -12.75 -8.25 -6.12
C ARG A 245 -11.96 -7.01 -5.72
N ARG A 246 -10.63 -7.08 -5.76
CA ARG A 246 -9.74 -5.95 -5.45
C ARG A 246 -9.74 -4.92 -6.57
N THR A 247 -9.60 -5.38 -7.81
CA THR A 247 -9.60 -4.53 -9.01
C THR A 247 -10.88 -3.72 -9.12
N SER A 248 -12.03 -4.37 -9.04
CA SER A 248 -13.35 -3.73 -9.08
C SER A 248 -13.54 -2.73 -7.94
N SER A 249 -13.17 -3.08 -6.72
CA SER A 249 -13.27 -2.18 -5.56
C SER A 249 -12.37 -0.95 -5.68
N ALA A 250 -11.14 -1.11 -6.18
CA ALA A 250 -10.21 0.00 -6.41
C ALA A 250 -10.74 0.98 -7.46
N LEU A 251 -11.20 0.46 -8.60
CA LEU A 251 -11.69 1.27 -9.71
C LEU A 251 -13.04 1.92 -9.41
N PHE A 252 -13.89 1.22 -8.66
CA PHE A 252 -15.14 1.78 -8.18
C PHE A 252 -14.92 2.91 -7.17
N ALA A 253 -14.05 2.73 -6.18
CA ALA A 253 -13.66 3.78 -5.24
C ALA A 253 -13.03 4.99 -5.96
N ARG A 254 -12.20 4.77 -6.99
CA ARG A 254 -11.66 5.82 -7.85
C ARG A 254 -12.77 6.63 -8.53
N ARG A 255 -13.80 5.95 -9.05
CA ARG A 255 -14.93 6.59 -9.72
C ARG A 255 -15.76 7.42 -8.73
N LEU A 256 -16.11 6.86 -7.58
CA LEU A 256 -16.83 7.58 -6.52
C LEU A 256 -16.07 8.83 -6.07
N PHE A 257 -14.76 8.71 -5.89
CA PHE A 257 -13.90 9.84 -5.51
C PHE A 257 -13.91 10.97 -6.56
N ARG A 258 -13.87 10.63 -7.85
CA ARG A 258 -13.96 11.62 -8.94
C ARG A 258 -15.32 12.30 -9.03
N MET A 259 -16.38 11.61 -8.60
CA MET A 259 -17.74 12.17 -8.53
C MET A 259 -17.92 13.08 -7.31
N GLY A 260 -16.96 13.14 -6.39
CA GLY A 260 -17.06 13.94 -5.17
C GLY A 260 -17.98 13.32 -4.11
N GLU A 261 -18.26 12.02 -4.22
CA GLU A 261 -19.12 11.30 -3.27
C GLU A 261 -18.45 11.20 -1.89
N GLN A 262 -19.27 11.20 -0.83
CA GLN A 262 -18.83 10.84 0.51
C GLN A 262 -19.06 9.34 0.70
N PHE A 263 -17.97 8.56 0.74
CA PHE A 263 -18.06 7.12 0.65
C PHE A 263 -16.99 6.38 1.45
N MET A 264 -17.23 5.09 1.66
CA MET A 264 -16.23 4.13 2.09
C MET A 264 -16.43 2.80 1.35
N VAL A 265 -15.39 2.31 0.69
CA VAL A 265 -15.32 0.95 0.14
C VAL A 265 -14.41 0.12 1.03
N ARG A 266 -14.88 -1.05 1.51
CA ARG A 266 -14.08 -1.99 2.29
C ARG A 266 -13.98 -3.33 1.58
N VAL A 267 -12.81 -3.94 1.64
CA VAL A 267 -12.54 -5.23 1.01
C VAL A 267 -11.73 -6.08 1.96
N LEU A 268 -12.13 -7.34 2.11
CA LEU A 268 -11.31 -8.39 2.68
C LEU A 268 -11.05 -9.42 1.58
N GLY A 269 -9.80 -9.56 1.16
CA GLY A 269 -9.38 -10.60 0.24
C GLY A 269 -8.86 -11.82 0.98
N GLN A 270 -9.18 -13.00 0.46
CA GLN A 270 -8.70 -14.26 1.01
C GLN A 270 -7.17 -14.38 0.89
N THR A 271 -6.55 -13.82 -0.16
CA THR A 271 -5.08 -13.91 -0.34
C THR A 271 -4.27 -12.95 0.56
N ASP A 272 -4.76 -11.72 0.78
CA ASP A 272 -4.03 -10.68 1.52
C ASP A 272 -4.37 -10.69 3.01
N ARG A 273 -5.51 -11.29 3.41
CA ARG A 273 -5.88 -11.51 4.83
C ARG A 273 -5.96 -10.20 5.61
N CYS A 274 -6.16 -9.10 4.87
CA CYS A 274 -6.19 -7.73 5.35
C CYS A 274 -7.54 -7.12 5.01
N ILE A 275 -8.12 -6.39 5.96
CA ILE A 275 -9.25 -5.52 5.65
C ILE A 275 -8.68 -4.21 5.10
N THR A 276 -8.88 -3.96 3.81
CA THR A 276 -8.48 -2.73 3.13
C THR A 276 -9.67 -1.79 3.03
N SER A 277 -9.52 -0.56 3.51
CA SER A 277 -10.55 0.49 3.47
C SER A 277 -10.09 1.65 2.58
N LEU A 278 -10.97 2.05 1.66
CA LEU A 278 -10.84 3.21 0.79
C LEU A 278 -11.95 4.20 1.14
N SER A 279 -11.62 5.39 1.63
CA SER A 279 -12.65 6.36 2.04
C SER A 279 -12.40 7.76 1.50
N SER A 280 -13.47 8.51 1.27
CA SER A 280 -13.40 9.97 1.13
C SER A 280 -12.90 10.57 2.45
N HIS A 281 -11.92 11.47 2.40
CA HIS A 281 -11.38 12.13 3.58
C HIS A 281 -11.07 13.59 3.25
N PRO A 282 -11.36 14.56 4.14
CA PRO A 282 -11.14 15.98 3.86
C PRO A 282 -9.69 16.33 3.47
N GLU A 283 -8.71 15.66 4.08
CA GLU A 283 -7.28 15.86 3.78
C GLU A 283 -6.83 15.21 2.46
N ALA A 284 -7.63 14.27 1.92
CA ALA A 284 -7.27 13.49 0.76
C ALA A 284 -7.78 14.17 -0.51
N LYS A 285 -6.90 14.96 -1.17
CA LYS A 285 -7.29 15.80 -2.33
C LYS A 285 -7.28 15.08 -3.68
N TYR A 286 -6.39 14.11 -3.87
CA TYR A 286 -6.12 13.51 -5.19
C TYR A 286 -6.59 12.06 -5.33
N TYR A 287 -6.66 11.34 -4.21
CA TYR A 287 -6.98 9.92 -4.15
C TYR A 287 -7.76 9.65 -2.85
N PRO A 288 -8.62 8.62 -2.78
CA PRO A 288 -9.25 8.23 -1.52
C PRO A 288 -8.21 7.74 -0.51
N ARG A 289 -8.45 7.94 0.79
CA ARG A 289 -7.55 7.51 1.87
C ARG A 289 -7.52 5.99 1.93
N VAL A 290 -6.32 5.40 2.02
CA VAL A 290 -6.11 3.94 2.11
C VAL A 290 -5.69 3.56 3.53
N GLU A 291 -6.39 2.58 4.10
CA GLU A 291 -6.03 1.95 5.37
C GLU A 291 -6.09 0.43 5.26
N LYS A 292 -5.19 -0.28 5.94
CA LYS A 292 -5.22 -1.73 6.08
C LYS A 292 -5.23 -2.16 7.54
N ILE A 293 -6.00 -3.18 7.86
CA ILE A 293 -6.03 -3.81 9.18
C ILE A 293 -5.77 -5.30 9.02
N ALA A 294 -4.85 -5.85 9.81
CA ALA A 294 -4.47 -7.25 9.78
C ALA A 294 -4.00 -7.78 11.13
N LEU A 295 -3.93 -9.11 11.26
CA LEU A 295 -3.27 -9.79 12.37
C LEU A 295 -1.82 -10.05 12.01
N VAL A 296 -0.91 -9.52 12.83
CA VAL A 296 0.53 -9.54 12.58
C VAL A 296 1.25 -10.11 13.79
N SER A 297 2.28 -10.93 13.54
CA SER A 297 3.20 -11.40 14.59
C SER A 297 4.30 -10.37 14.83
N VAL A 298 4.56 -10.05 16.09
CA VAL A 298 5.67 -9.19 16.51
C VAL A 298 6.91 -10.05 16.75
N ASP A 299 8.03 -9.66 16.15
CA ASP A 299 9.31 -10.33 16.36
C ASP A 299 9.76 -10.21 17.83
N SER A 300 10.25 -11.33 18.38
CA SER A 300 10.86 -11.42 19.71
C SER A 300 12.07 -10.51 19.91
N MET A 301 12.72 -10.07 18.83
CA MET A 301 13.91 -9.23 18.92
C MET A 301 13.61 -7.80 19.41
N HIS A 302 12.39 -7.30 19.24
CA HIS A 302 11.97 -5.97 19.70
C HIS A 302 11.56 -5.99 21.18
N LYS A 303 12.50 -6.29 22.09
CA LYS A 303 12.23 -6.50 23.53
C LYS A 303 11.45 -5.35 24.19
N ASP A 304 11.83 -4.11 23.90
CA ASP A 304 11.17 -2.91 24.46
C ASP A 304 9.72 -2.80 23.98
N LEU A 305 9.48 -3.05 22.70
CA LEU A 305 8.13 -3.06 22.14
C LEU A 305 7.30 -4.19 22.74
N VAL A 306 7.88 -5.40 22.85
CA VAL A 306 7.21 -6.55 23.46
C VAL A 306 6.83 -6.27 24.91
N ALA A 307 7.71 -5.62 25.69
CA ALA A 307 7.42 -5.22 27.06
C ALA A 307 6.23 -4.25 27.12
N VAL A 308 6.25 -3.17 26.32
CA VAL A 308 5.14 -2.20 26.24
C VAL A 308 3.82 -2.87 25.84
N LEU A 309 3.86 -3.81 24.90
CA LEU A 309 2.67 -4.53 24.44
C LEU A 309 2.14 -5.51 25.48
N ASP A 310 3.03 -6.15 26.25
CA ASP A 310 2.63 -7.10 27.29
C ASP A 310 2.05 -6.39 28.51
N GLU A 311 2.71 -5.32 28.98
CA GLU A 311 2.24 -4.45 30.06
C GLU A 311 0.89 -3.81 29.71
N GLY A 312 0.76 -3.32 28.47
CA GLY A 312 -0.46 -2.70 27.97
C GLY A 312 -1.58 -3.67 27.59
N GLY A 313 -1.33 -5.00 27.59
CA GLY A 313 -2.33 -6.01 27.23
C GLY A 313 -2.77 -6.01 25.77
N TYR A 314 -1.87 -5.63 24.85
CA TYR A 314 -2.15 -5.49 23.41
C TYR A 314 -2.10 -6.80 22.62
N PHE A 315 -1.55 -7.87 23.20
CA PHE A 315 -1.48 -9.18 22.55
C PHE A 315 -2.84 -9.88 22.49
N VAL A 316 -3.24 -10.30 21.28
CA VAL A 316 -4.33 -11.26 21.03
C VAL A 316 -3.89 -12.66 21.47
N ASP A 317 -2.67 -13.04 21.10
CA ASP A 317 -2.03 -14.28 21.51
C ASP A 317 -0.61 -13.96 21.99
N LYS A 318 -0.37 -14.13 23.29
CA LYS A 318 0.94 -13.86 23.90
C LYS A 318 2.01 -14.84 23.45
N LYS A 319 1.68 -16.11 23.23
CA LYS A 319 2.66 -17.14 22.85
C LYS A 319 3.19 -16.89 21.43
N ARG A 320 2.27 -16.56 20.52
CA ARG A 320 2.59 -16.24 19.12
C ARG A 320 2.87 -14.76 18.86
N ARG A 321 2.79 -13.91 19.90
CA ARG A 321 2.98 -12.45 19.86
C ARG A 321 2.11 -11.76 18.79
N VAL A 322 0.85 -12.16 18.70
CA VAL A 322 -0.07 -11.65 17.69
C VAL A 322 -0.74 -10.36 18.16
N VAL A 323 -0.75 -9.36 17.30
CA VAL A 323 -1.40 -8.05 17.53
C VAL A 323 -2.31 -7.67 16.35
N ILE A 324 -3.25 -6.76 16.61
CA ILE A 324 -4.11 -6.17 15.58
C ILE A 324 -3.46 -4.89 15.09
N LEU A 325 -2.91 -4.90 13.87
CA LEU A 325 -2.18 -3.77 13.31
C LEU A 325 -3.04 -3.01 12.30
N ARG A 326 -3.17 -1.69 12.48
CA ARG A 326 -3.71 -0.77 11.49
C ARG A 326 -2.57 0.03 10.86
N VAL A 327 -2.61 0.14 9.54
CA VAL A 327 -1.64 0.89 8.73
C VAL A 327 -2.39 1.91 7.90
N THR A 328 -2.02 3.18 8.04
CA THR A 328 -2.51 4.27 7.19
C THR A 328 -1.43 4.63 6.19
N TYR A 329 -1.82 4.76 4.93
CA TYR A 329 -0.88 5.05 3.86
C TYR A 329 -1.07 6.45 3.28
N ARG A 330 0.02 6.97 2.71
CA ARG A 330 0.06 8.21 1.94
C ARG A 330 0.40 7.89 0.49
N GLN A 331 -0.50 8.26 -0.41
CA GLN A 331 -0.32 8.17 -1.85
C GLN A 331 0.56 9.29 -2.39
N HIS A 332 1.30 8.97 -3.45
CA HIS A 332 2.12 9.92 -4.19
C HIS A 332 1.67 9.97 -5.64
N LYS A 333 1.58 11.18 -6.19
CA LYS A 333 1.32 11.36 -7.62
C LYS A 333 2.54 10.87 -8.40
N TYR A 334 2.31 10.22 -9.53
CA TYR A 334 3.38 9.86 -10.45
C TYR A 334 4.11 11.11 -10.94
N ASP A 335 5.43 11.12 -10.79
CA ASP A 335 6.34 12.11 -11.39
C ASP A 335 7.39 11.36 -12.21
N PRO A 336 7.47 11.59 -13.54
CA PRO A 336 8.47 10.94 -14.39
C PRO A 336 9.90 11.34 -14.03
N ASN A 337 10.10 12.43 -13.30
CA ASN A 337 11.43 12.94 -12.98
C ASN A 337 11.99 12.38 -11.67
N ASN A 338 11.13 11.83 -10.80
CA ASN A 338 11.58 11.24 -9.55
C ASN A 338 12.47 10.03 -9.83
N VAL A 339 13.51 9.83 -9.02
CA VAL A 339 14.30 8.60 -9.08
C VAL A 339 13.40 7.39 -8.81
N ARG A 340 12.39 7.57 -7.96
CA ARG A 340 11.32 6.63 -7.68
C ARG A 340 10.08 6.91 -8.53
N GLN A 341 10.20 6.76 -9.85
CA GLN A 341 9.04 6.81 -10.78
C GLN A 341 7.90 5.87 -10.33
N ASP A 342 8.23 4.83 -9.55
CA ASP A 342 7.33 3.72 -9.27
C ASP A 342 6.68 3.74 -7.88
N ARG A 343 6.94 4.75 -7.03
CA ARG A 343 6.39 4.74 -5.66
C ARG A 343 4.99 5.33 -5.62
N ALA A 344 3.97 4.49 -5.73
CA ALA A 344 2.59 4.92 -5.57
C ALA A 344 2.23 5.23 -4.11
N LEU A 345 2.78 4.51 -3.13
CA LEU A 345 2.45 4.68 -1.71
C LEU A 345 3.64 4.66 -0.73
N SER A 346 3.37 5.17 0.45
CA SER A 346 4.24 5.10 1.63
C SER A 346 3.41 4.88 2.89
N VAL A 347 3.99 4.21 3.88
CA VAL A 347 3.37 4.12 5.22
C VAL A 347 3.44 5.49 5.89
N ALA A 348 2.27 6.05 6.21
CA ALA A 348 2.13 7.34 6.89
C ALA A 348 2.09 7.17 8.41
N ALA A 349 1.28 6.22 8.89
CA ALA A 349 1.13 5.92 10.31
C ALA A 349 0.88 4.43 10.54
N GLN A 350 1.20 3.97 11.74
CA GLN A 350 0.98 2.61 12.24
C GLN A 350 0.41 2.70 13.65
N GLU A 351 -0.60 1.88 13.93
CA GLU A 351 -1.27 1.84 15.22
C GLU A 351 -1.62 0.40 15.58
N ILE A 352 -1.43 0.02 16.84
CA ILE A 352 -1.90 -1.28 17.33
C ILE A 352 -3.23 -1.08 18.06
N ILE A 353 -4.24 -1.84 17.67
CA ILE A 353 -5.58 -1.77 18.27
C ILE A 353 -5.62 -2.71 19.48
N HIS A 354 -5.95 -2.17 20.65
CA HIS A 354 -6.11 -2.98 21.85
C HIS A 354 -7.28 -3.98 21.69
N PRO A 355 -7.10 -5.29 21.95
CA PRO A 355 -8.11 -6.31 21.66
C PRO A 355 -9.39 -6.23 22.51
N LEU A 356 -9.34 -5.69 23.74
CA LEU A 356 -10.52 -5.50 24.60
C LEU A 356 -11.14 -4.08 24.57
N THR A 357 -10.33 -3.03 24.41
CA THR A 357 -10.79 -1.63 24.55
C THR A 357 -10.84 -0.87 23.23
N ALA A 358 -10.33 -1.45 22.14
CA ALA A 358 -10.14 -0.82 20.84
C ALA A 358 -9.27 0.47 20.84
N LYS A 359 -8.62 0.81 21.96
CA LYS A 359 -7.76 1.98 22.04
C LYS A 359 -6.52 1.80 21.14
N PRO A 360 -6.20 2.77 20.27
CA PRO A 360 -5.00 2.69 19.45
C PRO A 360 -3.76 3.02 20.28
N LEU A 361 -2.74 2.18 20.17
CA LEU A 361 -1.37 2.52 20.57
C LEU A 361 -0.66 3.10 19.36
N THR A 362 -0.43 4.42 19.42
CA THR A 362 0.30 5.16 18.39
C THR A 362 1.80 5.12 18.70
N ARG A 363 2.65 5.48 17.72
CA ARG A 363 4.14 5.47 17.83
C ARG A 363 4.81 4.09 17.83
N VAL A 364 4.14 3.09 17.27
CA VAL A 364 4.75 1.77 17.06
C VAL A 364 5.25 1.65 15.63
N ASN A 365 6.38 0.97 15.45
CA ASN A 365 6.94 0.71 14.13
C ASN A 365 7.31 -0.77 14.00
N ILE A 366 6.32 -1.60 13.63
CA ILE A 366 6.51 -3.03 13.37
C ILE A 366 6.92 -3.27 11.91
N ILE A 367 6.44 -2.43 10.99
CA ILE A 367 6.55 -2.69 9.55
C ILE A 367 7.92 -2.28 8.98
N LYS A 368 8.52 -1.18 9.46
CA LYS A 368 9.85 -0.75 9.00
C LYS A 368 10.94 -1.47 9.80
N ASP A 369 10.90 -2.79 9.81
CA ASP A 369 11.93 -3.55 10.47
C ASP A 369 13.17 -3.67 9.56
N ILE A 370 14.00 -2.63 9.67
CA ILE A 370 15.30 -2.51 9.02
C ILE A 370 16.20 -3.71 9.42
N TYR A 371 16.03 -4.23 10.64
CA TYR A 371 16.88 -5.28 11.20
C TYR A 371 16.63 -6.63 10.53
N THR A 372 15.38 -7.05 10.34
CA THR A 372 15.08 -8.32 9.66
C THR A 372 15.52 -8.32 8.20
N MET A 373 15.49 -7.16 7.52
CA MET A 373 16.03 -7.05 6.17
C MET A 373 17.55 -7.20 6.15
N PHE A 374 18.25 -6.56 7.10
CA PHE A 374 19.70 -6.67 7.22
C PHE A 374 20.16 -8.07 7.64
N LEU A 375 19.46 -8.71 8.59
CA LEU A 375 19.73 -10.08 9.01
C LEU A 375 19.63 -11.05 7.84
N ARG A 376 18.53 -11.01 7.08
CA ARG A 376 18.37 -11.87 5.90
C ARG A 376 19.44 -11.67 4.86
N LEU A 377 19.92 -10.43 4.65
CA LEU A 377 21.04 -10.19 3.75
C LEU A 377 22.31 -10.91 4.23
N ASN A 378 22.60 -10.84 5.53
CA ASN A 378 23.71 -11.59 6.12
C ASN A 378 23.51 -13.11 5.98
N ASP A 379 22.32 -13.62 6.25
CA ASP A 379 22.03 -15.06 6.14
C ASP A 379 22.20 -15.54 4.69
N ILE A 380 21.76 -14.74 3.71
CA ILE A 380 21.95 -15.04 2.28
C ILE A 380 23.44 -15.11 1.94
N VAL A 381 24.22 -14.10 2.34
CA VAL A 381 25.65 -14.01 2.05
C VAL A 381 26.45 -15.12 2.74
N ARG A 382 26.09 -15.46 3.98
CA ARG A 382 26.74 -16.53 4.78
C ARG A 382 26.36 -17.95 4.36
N GLY A 383 25.29 -18.10 3.59
CA GLY A 383 24.78 -19.42 3.20
C GLY A 383 23.84 -20.07 4.22
N GLU A 384 23.37 -19.30 5.20
CA GLU A 384 22.50 -19.76 6.29
C GLU A 384 20.99 -19.55 5.99
N TYR A 385 20.68 -18.94 4.85
CA TYR A 385 19.31 -18.64 4.45
C TYR A 385 18.59 -19.89 3.95
N ASN A 386 17.60 -20.33 4.72
CA ASN A 386 16.66 -21.37 4.35
C ASN A 386 15.32 -20.73 3.95
N GLY A 387 15.06 -20.64 2.65
CA GLY A 387 13.84 -20.01 2.15
C GLY A 387 13.70 -20.12 0.64
N ARG A 388 12.44 -20.19 0.18
CA ARG A 388 12.11 -20.35 -1.23
C ARG A 388 12.11 -19.01 -1.97
N VAL A 389 12.89 -18.92 -3.05
CA VAL A 389 13.00 -17.75 -3.92
C VAL A 389 12.80 -18.20 -5.37
N ILE A 390 12.09 -17.38 -6.15
CA ILE A 390 11.87 -17.65 -7.57
C ILE A 390 12.81 -16.75 -8.39
N TYR A 391 13.81 -17.35 -9.03
CA TYR A 391 14.71 -16.69 -9.98
C TYR A 391 14.12 -16.72 -11.39
N LYS A 392 14.02 -15.54 -12.03
CA LYS A 392 13.48 -15.34 -13.39
C LYS A 392 12.18 -16.10 -13.71
N ARG A 393 11.26 -16.21 -12.74
CA ARG A 393 9.93 -16.85 -12.84
C ARG A 393 9.91 -18.36 -13.10
N ASN A 394 11.06 -19.01 -13.34
CA ASN A 394 11.12 -20.41 -13.76
C ASN A 394 11.91 -21.29 -12.78
N GLU A 395 12.86 -20.72 -12.06
CA GLU A 395 13.75 -21.49 -11.18
C GLU A 395 13.42 -21.22 -9.71
N VAL A 396 13.21 -22.29 -8.95
CA VAL A 396 12.97 -22.24 -7.52
C VAL A 396 14.27 -22.56 -6.81
N VAL A 397 14.78 -21.62 -6.03
CA VAL A 397 15.95 -21.77 -5.16
C VAL A 397 15.46 -21.86 -3.71
N GLU A 398 15.79 -22.94 -3.01
CA GLU A 398 15.24 -23.22 -1.67
C GLU A 398 16.24 -22.94 -0.53
N ASN A 399 17.54 -22.81 -0.83
CA ASN A 399 18.60 -22.55 0.13
C ASN A 399 19.78 -21.78 -0.50
N THR A 400 20.77 -21.39 0.30
CA THR A 400 21.94 -20.60 -0.13
C THR A 400 23.29 -21.29 0.07
N ASP A 401 23.31 -22.62 0.04
CA ASP A 401 24.50 -23.41 0.35
C ASP A 401 25.67 -23.13 -0.61
N THR A 402 25.38 -22.95 -1.92
CA THR A 402 26.38 -22.70 -2.97
C THR A 402 26.44 -21.23 -3.40
N HIS A 403 27.60 -20.77 -3.88
CA HIS A 403 27.79 -19.40 -4.39
C HIS A 403 26.81 -19.05 -5.53
N GLU A 404 26.48 -20.02 -6.40
CA GLU A 404 25.47 -19.85 -7.45
C GLU A 404 24.09 -19.51 -6.87
N LYS A 405 23.64 -20.30 -5.88
CA LYS A 405 22.36 -20.09 -5.22
C LYS A 405 22.35 -18.77 -4.44
N ARG A 406 23.46 -18.41 -3.78
CA ARG A 406 23.63 -17.10 -3.13
C ARG A 406 23.46 -15.97 -4.13
N LEU A 407 24.11 -16.01 -5.29
CA LEU A 407 23.98 -14.98 -6.32
C LEU A 407 22.56 -14.90 -6.90
N LYS A 408 21.88 -16.03 -7.15
CA LYS A 408 20.47 -16.05 -7.57
C LYS A 408 19.53 -15.44 -6.53
N CYS A 409 19.72 -15.79 -5.25
CA CYS A 409 18.98 -15.21 -4.13
C CYS A 409 19.28 -13.72 -3.95
N LEU A 410 20.54 -13.29 -4.09
CA LEU A 410 20.95 -11.89 -4.05
C LEU A 410 20.35 -11.09 -5.20
N TYR A 411 20.34 -11.62 -6.42
CA TYR A 411 19.71 -10.98 -7.58
C TYR A 411 18.24 -10.68 -7.30
N PHE A 412 17.50 -11.68 -6.82
CA PHE A 412 16.10 -11.55 -6.45
C PHE A 412 15.92 -10.53 -5.31
N TRP A 413 16.71 -10.67 -4.25
CA TRP A 413 16.62 -9.83 -3.06
C TRP A 413 16.93 -8.37 -3.39
N LEU A 414 18.01 -8.09 -4.14
CA LEU A 414 18.34 -6.73 -4.57
C LEU A 414 17.23 -6.12 -5.42
N GLY A 415 16.62 -6.87 -6.34
CA GLY A 415 15.47 -6.37 -7.11
C GLY A 415 14.26 -6.07 -6.23
N LYS A 416 13.89 -7.01 -5.35
CA LYS A 416 12.76 -6.91 -4.41
C LYS A 416 12.93 -5.77 -3.40
N HIS A 417 14.17 -5.47 -3.03
CA HIS A 417 14.49 -4.49 -2.00
C HIS A 417 15.11 -3.19 -2.56
N GLN A 418 15.33 -3.08 -3.87
CA GLN A 418 15.92 -1.92 -4.55
C GLN A 418 15.29 -0.60 -4.07
N ARG A 419 13.96 -0.49 -4.11
CA ARG A 419 13.20 0.70 -3.69
C ARG A 419 13.45 1.07 -2.22
N ARG A 420 13.64 0.06 -1.36
CA ARG A 420 13.86 0.22 0.09
C ARG A 420 15.28 0.64 0.40
N ILE A 421 16.27 -0.01 -0.21
CA ILE A 421 17.69 0.32 -0.04
C ILE A 421 17.96 1.77 -0.44
N ILE A 422 17.40 2.20 -1.59
CA ILE A 422 17.50 3.59 -2.06
C ILE A 422 16.80 4.58 -1.10
N GLY A 423 15.89 4.14 -0.22
CA GLY A 423 15.05 5.05 0.56
C GLY A 423 15.09 5.00 2.07
N TYR A 424 15.83 4.08 2.66
CA TYR A 424 16.03 4.02 4.09
C TYR A 424 17.16 4.96 4.54
N SER A 425 17.42 4.99 5.85
CA SER A 425 18.44 5.85 6.46
C SER A 425 19.82 5.60 5.86
N ASP A 426 20.69 6.61 5.95
CA ASP A 426 22.09 6.50 5.51
C ASP A 426 22.80 5.35 6.24
N GLU A 427 22.54 5.19 7.54
CA GLU A 427 23.10 4.11 8.36
C GLU A 427 22.74 2.73 7.82
N PHE A 428 21.47 2.52 7.44
CA PHE A 428 21.05 1.25 6.86
C PHE A 428 21.73 0.99 5.53
N TYR A 429 21.77 2.00 4.66
CA TYR A 429 22.40 1.89 3.35
C TYR A 429 23.88 1.53 3.49
N SER A 430 24.62 2.21 4.38
CA SER A 430 26.02 1.90 4.67
C SER A 430 26.22 0.47 5.16
N ASN A 431 25.32 -0.05 6.01
CA ASN A 431 25.41 -1.43 6.46
C ASN A 431 25.18 -2.43 5.33
N VAL A 432 24.18 -2.19 4.46
CA VAL A 432 23.93 -3.02 3.27
C VAL A 432 25.13 -3.03 2.32
N VAL A 433 25.70 -1.85 2.04
CA VAL A 433 26.89 -1.69 1.20
C VAL A 433 28.07 -2.47 1.76
N LYS A 434 28.35 -2.34 3.07
CA LYS A 434 29.43 -3.11 3.72
C LYS A 434 29.28 -4.62 3.54
N VAL A 435 28.08 -5.16 3.74
CA VAL A 435 27.83 -6.61 3.61
C VAL A 435 28.00 -7.07 2.16
N LEU A 436 27.49 -6.31 1.20
CA LEU A 436 27.58 -6.64 -0.22
C LEU A 436 29.01 -6.51 -0.74
N ASP A 437 29.72 -5.44 -0.39
CA ASP A 437 31.10 -5.20 -0.79
C ASP A 437 32.01 -6.29 -0.21
N ASN A 438 31.84 -6.65 1.07
CA ASN A 438 32.59 -7.73 1.71
C ASN A 438 32.40 -9.09 1.05
N TYR A 439 31.28 -9.33 0.35
CA TYR A 439 31.03 -10.59 -0.33
C TYR A 439 31.43 -10.55 -1.80
N LEU A 440 30.99 -9.52 -2.53
CA LEU A 440 31.19 -9.41 -3.98
C LEU A 440 32.63 -9.04 -4.35
N LEU A 441 33.34 -8.32 -3.48
CA LEU A 441 34.73 -7.89 -3.72
C LEU A 441 35.75 -8.74 -2.94
N ASN A 442 35.33 -9.86 -2.34
CA ASN A 442 36.26 -10.71 -1.60
C ASN A 442 37.20 -11.44 -2.56
N ALA A 443 38.50 -11.41 -2.25
CA ALA A 443 39.54 -12.06 -3.05
C ALA A 443 39.35 -13.57 -3.12
N ASP A 444 38.85 -14.18 -2.05
CA ASP A 444 38.69 -15.64 -1.93
C ASP A 444 37.60 -16.21 -2.84
N HIS A 445 36.70 -15.36 -3.38
CA HIS A 445 35.56 -15.79 -4.20
C HIS A 445 35.76 -15.53 -5.70
N TYR A 446 36.91 -14.99 -6.12
CA TYR A 446 37.14 -14.64 -7.53
C TYR A 446 37.08 -15.85 -8.45
N ASP A 447 37.69 -16.97 -8.07
CA ASP A 447 37.72 -18.19 -8.89
C ASP A 447 36.30 -18.77 -9.07
N ASP A 448 35.48 -18.74 -8.01
CA ASP A 448 34.08 -19.17 -8.06
C ASP A 448 33.23 -18.23 -8.92
N PHE A 449 33.46 -16.92 -8.85
CA PHE A 449 32.71 -15.93 -9.62
C PHE A 449 33.11 -15.91 -11.10
N ASP A 450 34.36 -16.21 -11.44
CA ASP A 450 34.79 -16.27 -12.84
C ASP A 450 34.12 -17.44 -13.58
N ALA A 451 33.93 -18.58 -12.89
CA ALA A 451 33.13 -19.69 -13.41
C ALA A 451 31.64 -19.32 -13.66
N MET A 452 31.13 -18.29 -12.98
CA MET A 452 29.73 -17.82 -13.05
C MET A 452 29.64 -16.35 -13.47
N ARG A 453 30.53 -15.92 -14.37
CA ARG A 453 30.72 -14.51 -14.72
C ARG A 453 29.45 -13.79 -15.14
N ASP A 454 28.57 -14.44 -15.91
CA ASP A 454 27.31 -13.84 -16.37
C ASP A 454 26.37 -13.53 -15.19
N LEU A 455 26.21 -14.47 -14.26
CA LEU A 455 25.37 -14.31 -13.08
C LEU A 455 25.95 -13.26 -12.12
N TYR A 456 27.27 -13.26 -11.93
CA TYR A 456 27.96 -12.24 -11.14
C TYR A 456 27.77 -10.84 -11.74
N GLN A 457 27.92 -10.68 -13.06
CA GLN A 457 27.67 -9.41 -13.75
C GLN A 457 26.22 -8.94 -13.64
N GLU A 458 25.25 -9.85 -13.69
CA GLU A 458 23.84 -9.51 -13.46
C GLU A 458 23.59 -8.94 -12.06
N VAL A 459 24.14 -9.59 -11.02
CA VAL A 459 24.04 -9.13 -9.63
C VAL A 459 24.77 -7.79 -9.45
N TRP A 460 25.97 -7.67 -9.99
CA TRP A 460 26.79 -6.45 -9.93
C TRP A 460 26.12 -5.27 -10.63
N SER A 461 25.49 -5.50 -11.78
CA SER A 461 24.71 -4.48 -12.51
C SER A 461 23.53 -3.96 -11.67
N ARG A 462 22.78 -4.86 -11.02
CA ARG A 462 21.69 -4.45 -10.10
C ARG A 462 22.21 -3.68 -8.90
N TYR A 463 23.30 -4.12 -8.31
CA TYR A 463 23.91 -3.44 -7.17
C TYR A 463 24.44 -2.04 -7.56
N SER A 464 25.15 -1.94 -8.69
CA SER A 464 25.63 -0.67 -9.25
C SER A 464 24.48 0.30 -9.54
N TYR A 465 23.37 -0.20 -10.09
CA TYR A 465 22.17 0.61 -10.30
C TYR A 465 21.65 1.18 -8.97
N ILE A 466 21.57 0.37 -7.91
CA ILE A 466 21.12 0.82 -6.58
C ILE A 466 22.04 1.91 -6.02
N GLN A 467 23.35 1.76 -6.14
CA GLN A 467 24.33 2.74 -5.69
C GLN A 467 24.17 4.08 -6.42
N GLN A 468 24.14 4.05 -7.75
CA GLN A 468 23.93 5.25 -8.56
C GLN A 468 22.56 5.88 -8.27
N ALA A 469 21.50 5.09 -8.21
CA ALA A 469 20.15 5.59 -7.94
C ALA A 469 20.03 6.24 -6.55
N ARG A 470 20.76 5.77 -5.53
CA ARG A 470 20.81 6.44 -4.22
C ARG A 470 21.38 7.85 -4.34
N LYS A 471 22.49 8.00 -5.05
CA LYS A 471 23.12 9.31 -5.30
C LYS A 471 22.20 10.25 -6.07
N VAL A 472 21.55 9.77 -7.15
CA VAL A 472 20.58 10.60 -7.87
C VAL A 472 19.43 11.04 -6.96
N LYS A 473 19.00 10.17 -6.03
CA LYS A 473 17.93 10.48 -5.08
C LYS A 473 18.39 11.53 -4.04
N ASP A 474 19.67 11.55 -3.69
CA ASP A 474 20.21 12.62 -2.84
C ASP A 474 20.33 13.95 -3.61
N LEU A 475 20.61 13.92 -4.93
CA LEU A 475 20.52 15.10 -5.80
C LEU A 475 19.08 15.64 -5.91
N GLU A 476 18.08 14.74 -5.93
CA GLU A 476 16.65 15.09 -5.91
C GLU A 476 16.27 15.81 -4.60
N ASP A 477 16.66 15.28 -3.44
CA ASP A 477 16.39 15.91 -2.15
C ASP A 477 17.08 17.30 -2.04
N LEU A 478 18.29 17.44 -2.60
CA LEU A 478 19.04 18.70 -2.64
C LEU A 478 18.36 19.79 -3.47
N GLN A 479 17.55 19.43 -4.48
CA GLN A 479 16.80 20.39 -5.29
C GLN A 479 15.92 21.31 -4.44
N ASP A 480 15.26 20.75 -3.42
CA ASP A 480 14.41 21.50 -2.49
C ASP A 480 15.20 22.11 -1.34
N ARG A 481 16.54 22.10 -1.42
CA ARG A 481 17.48 22.50 -0.36
C ARG A 481 17.31 21.70 0.94
N HIS A 482 16.81 20.47 0.85
CA HIS A 482 16.71 19.59 2.01
C HIS A 482 17.85 18.58 1.98
N TYR A 483 18.62 18.52 3.07
CA TYR A 483 19.67 17.52 3.23
C TYR A 483 19.68 17.02 4.67
N LYS A 484 19.57 15.70 4.86
CA LYS A 484 19.55 15.05 6.18
C LYS A 484 18.55 15.69 7.16
N GLY A 485 17.37 16.06 6.67
CA GLY A 485 16.28 16.63 7.49
C GLY A 485 16.40 18.11 7.82
N GLN A 486 17.40 18.82 7.28
CA GLN A 486 17.59 20.25 7.49
C GLN A 486 17.57 21.01 6.16
N ARG A 487 17.10 22.26 6.20
CA ARG A 487 17.16 23.17 5.06
C ARG A 487 18.55 23.80 5.00
N ILE A 488 19.24 23.68 3.87
CA ILE A 488 20.63 24.13 3.70
C ILE A 488 20.76 25.40 2.87
N SER A 489 21.91 26.06 2.97
CA SER A 489 22.26 27.25 2.17
C SER A 489 22.59 26.87 0.72
N TYR A 490 22.52 27.86 -0.18
CA TYR A 490 22.82 27.68 -1.61
C TYR A 490 24.26 27.20 -1.87
N LEU A 491 25.24 27.75 -1.15
CA LEU A 491 26.64 27.31 -1.29
C LEU A 491 26.81 25.85 -0.86
N LYS A 492 26.24 25.47 0.29
CA LYS A 492 26.32 24.10 0.80
C LYS A 492 25.61 23.12 -0.13
N MET A 493 24.45 23.50 -0.65
CA MET A 493 23.72 22.70 -1.65
C MET A 493 24.58 22.45 -2.89
N LEU A 494 25.13 23.50 -3.52
CA LEU A 494 25.94 23.36 -4.74
C LEU A 494 27.23 22.56 -4.48
N THR A 495 27.85 22.70 -3.32
CA THR A 495 29.06 21.96 -2.96
C THR A 495 28.78 20.46 -2.89
N ILE A 496 27.76 20.06 -2.15
CA ILE A 496 27.34 18.65 -2.04
C ILE A 496 26.90 18.11 -3.41
N TYR A 497 26.20 18.92 -4.20
CA TYR A 497 25.79 18.53 -5.55
C TYR A 497 27.00 18.22 -6.44
N VAL A 498 28.02 19.09 -6.42
CA VAL A 498 29.27 18.90 -7.18
C VAL A 498 30.05 17.67 -6.71
N GLU A 499 30.10 17.40 -5.40
CA GLU A 499 30.73 16.19 -4.85
C GLU A 499 30.04 14.92 -5.39
N ILE A 500 28.71 14.84 -5.26
CA ILE A 500 27.94 13.67 -5.73
C ILE A 500 28.07 13.49 -7.25
N MET A 501 28.05 14.59 -8.02
CA MET A 501 28.23 14.54 -9.48
C MET A 501 29.61 14.05 -9.90
N ASN A 502 30.67 14.42 -9.16
CA ASN A 502 32.01 13.91 -9.41
C ASN A 502 32.09 12.41 -9.11
N ASP A 503 31.50 11.94 -8.02
CA ASP A 503 31.51 10.51 -7.70
C ASP A 503 30.74 9.70 -8.77
N LEU A 504 29.58 10.21 -9.23
CA LEU A 504 28.80 9.59 -10.31
C LEU A 504 29.57 9.53 -11.63
N LYS A 505 30.47 10.48 -11.90
CA LYS A 505 31.31 10.49 -13.11
C LYS A 505 32.23 9.28 -13.15
N PHE A 506 32.81 8.88 -12.01
CA PHE A 506 33.68 7.70 -11.93
C PHE A 506 32.88 6.39 -12.05
N GLU A 507 31.64 6.37 -11.55
CA GLU A 507 30.77 5.18 -11.58
C GLU A 507 30.05 4.97 -12.93
N ILE A 508 30.11 5.95 -13.83
CA ILE A 508 29.42 5.94 -15.14
C ILE A 508 29.93 4.86 -16.10
N VAL A 509 31.00 4.14 -15.73
CA VAL A 509 31.44 2.90 -16.40
C VAL A 509 30.24 1.95 -16.58
N ASN A 510 29.40 1.81 -15.55
CA ASN A 510 28.12 1.14 -15.63
C ASN A 510 27.02 2.16 -16.02
N TYR A 511 26.86 2.38 -17.33
CA TYR A 511 25.97 3.42 -17.86
C TYR A 511 24.49 2.98 -17.83
N PHE A 512 23.67 3.71 -17.07
CA PHE A 512 22.21 3.56 -17.06
C PHE A 512 21.54 4.81 -17.63
N GLU A 513 20.99 4.72 -18.85
CA GLU A 513 20.41 5.87 -19.56
C GLU A 513 19.33 6.58 -18.73
N THR A 514 18.48 5.82 -18.03
CA THR A 514 17.38 6.36 -17.22
C THR A 514 17.85 7.17 -16.02
N LEU A 515 19.00 6.83 -15.43
CA LEU A 515 19.57 7.59 -14.31
C LEU A 515 20.26 8.85 -14.80
N VAL A 516 21.03 8.74 -15.90
CA VAL A 516 21.73 9.90 -16.50
C VAL A 516 20.74 10.96 -16.98
N GLU A 517 19.61 10.55 -17.58
CA GLU A 517 18.53 11.49 -17.94
C GLU A 517 17.99 12.27 -16.73
N LYS A 518 17.81 11.59 -15.59
CA LYS A 518 17.34 12.24 -14.36
C LYS A 518 18.38 13.19 -13.78
N VAL A 519 19.65 12.79 -13.75
CA VAL A 519 20.75 13.65 -13.30
C VAL A 519 20.78 14.95 -14.10
N LEU A 520 20.70 14.85 -15.44
CA LEU A 520 20.67 16.02 -16.32
C LEU A 520 19.46 16.91 -16.05
N TYR A 521 18.27 16.32 -15.89
CA TYR A 521 17.05 17.06 -15.60
C TYR A 521 17.10 17.78 -14.24
N ILE A 522 17.50 17.09 -13.18
CA ILE A 522 17.62 17.67 -11.82
C ILE A 522 18.67 18.79 -11.86
N GLY A 523 19.80 18.56 -12.53
CA GLY A 523 20.86 19.54 -12.70
C GLY A 523 20.38 20.81 -13.41
N GLU A 524 19.68 20.67 -14.53
CA GLU A 524 19.10 21.81 -15.26
C GLU A 524 18.08 22.58 -14.42
N ARG A 525 17.28 21.90 -13.58
CA ARG A 525 16.37 22.58 -12.66
C ARG A 525 17.07 23.34 -11.55
N VAL A 526 18.15 22.79 -10.98
CA VAL A 526 18.97 23.51 -9.98
C VAL A 526 19.65 24.72 -10.64
N LEU A 527 20.16 24.57 -11.87
CA LEU A 527 20.80 25.66 -12.60
C LEU A 527 19.81 26.77 -13.01
N SER A 528 18.54 26.43 -13.22
CA SER A 528 17.47 27.36 -13.61
C SER A 528 16.69 27.97 -12.43
N ASP A 529 17.14 27.77 -11.18
CA ASP A 529 16.56 28.45 -10.01
C ASP A 529 16.64 29.98 -10.21
N SER A 530 15.47 30.63 -10.24
CA SER A 530 15.33 32.06 -10.50
C SER A 530 16.01 32.93 -9.45
N TYR A 531 16.00 32.50 -8.18
CA TYR A 531 16.66 33.20 -7.10
C TYR A 531 18.18 33.09 -7.22
N LEU A 532 18.68 31.89 -7.54
CA LEU A 532 20.11 31.65 -7.71
C LEU A 532 20.66 32.46 -8.89
N ALA A 533 19.95 32.44 -10.02
CA ALA A 533 20.32 33.19 -11.20
C ALA A 533 20.29 34.71 -10.98
N ALA A 534 19.25 35.24 -10.33
CA ALA A 534 19.09 36.68 -10.11
C ALA A 534 20.09 37.26 -9.11
N ASN A 535 20.39 36.54 -8.02
CA ASN A 535 21.18 37.08 -6.91
C ASN A 535 22.67 36.76 -6.97
N TYR A 536 23.08 35.67 -7.64
CA TYR A 536 24.48 35.22 -7.62
C TYR A 536 25.14 35.09 -9.00
N ILE A 537 24.37 34.88 -10.07
CA ILE A 537 24.94 34.62 -11.41
C ILE A 537 24.90 35.85 -12.32
N ARG A 538 23.74 36.51 -12.43
CA ARG A 538 23.56 37.73 -13.26
C ARG A 538 24.32 38.96 -12.74
N PRO A 539 24.47 39.20 -11.42
CA PRO A 539 25.23 40.35 -10.94
C PRO A 539 26.72 40.28 -11.33
N ARG A 540 27.31 41.44 -11.59
CA ARG A 540 28.77 41.56 -11.80
C ARG A 540 29.52 41.17 -10.53
N GLU A 541 30.71 40.60 -10.69
CA GLU A 541 31.50 40.05 -9.58
C GLU A 541 31.85 41.09 -8.52
N GLU A 542 32.09 42.33 -8.95
CA GLU A 542 32.33 43.49 -8.09
C GLU A 542 31.16 43.80 -7.12
N LYS A 543 29.94 43.34 -7.42
CA LYS A 543 28.73 43.54 -6.60
C LYS A 543 28.41 42.34 -5.72
N LEU A 544 29.15 41.24 -5.84
CA LEU A 544 28.93 40.03 -5.06
C LEU A 544 29.78 40.06 -3.78
N SER A 545 29.21 39.59 -2.67
CA SER A 545 29.99 39.29 -1.47
C SER A 545 30.91 38.09 -1.70
N GLU A 546 31.88 37.87 -0.80
CA GLU A 546 32.75 36.67 -0.83
C GLU A 546 31.95 35.35 -0.89
N TYR A 547 30.81 35.32 -0.19
CA TYR A 547 29.86 34.22 -0.27
C TYR A 547 29.25 34.10 -1.68
N GLY A 548 28.81 35.21 -2.28
CA GLY A 548 28.25 35.22 -3.63
C GLY A 548 29.25 34.79 -4.71
N LEU A 549 30.51 35.21 -4.59
CA LEU A 549 31.60 34.76 -5.46
C LEU A 549 31.83 33.24 -5.33
N SER A 550 31.80 32.71 -4.11
CA SER A 550 31.93 31.27 -3.85
C SER A 550 30.77 30.46 -4.45
N VAL A 551 29.54 30.98 -4.34
CA VAL A 551 28.34 30.39 -4.97
C VAL A 551 28.51 30.38 -6.50
N LYS A 552 28.90 31.50 -7.10
CA LYS A 552 29.10 31.63 -8.55
C LYS A 552 30.19 30.69 -9.09
N LYS A 553 31.31 30.56 -8.37
CA LYS A 553 32.38 29.61 -8.71
C LYS A 553 31.90 28.15 -8.67
N THR A 554 31.16 27.79 -7.63
CA THR A 554 30.64 26.42 -7.45
C THR A 554 29.55 26.10 -8.48
N TYR A 555 28.73 27.08 -8.84
CA TYR A 555 27.76 26.97 -9.94
C TYR A 555 28.45 26.70 -11.28
N GLY A 556 29.54 27.43 -11.60
CA GLY A 556 30.30 27.19 -12.83
C GLY A 556 30.89 25.77 -12.92
N ARG A 557 31.36 25.22 -11.79
CA ARG A 557 31.80 23.82 -11.71
C ARG A 557 30.67 22.84 -12.00
N LEU A 558 29.48 23.11 -11.48
CA LEU A 558 28.30 22.28 -11.74
C LEU A 558 27.89 22.30 -13.23
N VAL A 559 27.94 23.46 -13.88
CA VAL A 559 27.68 23.58 -15.33
C VAL A 559 28.64 22.72 -16.12
N ALA A 560 29.96 22.82 -15.85
CA ALA A 560 30.97 22.02 -16.52
C ALA A 560 30.72 20.51 -16.37
N LEU A 561 30.38 20.05 -15.15
CA LEU A 561 30.03 18.66 -14.91
C LEU A 561 28.78 18.22 -15.69
N LEU A 562 27.73 19.04 -15.73
CA LEU A 562 26.53 18.70 -16.50
C LEU A 562 26.79 18.60 -18.01
N ASP A 563 27.65 19.45 -18.56
CA ASP A 563 28.06 19.40 -19.96
C ASP A 563 28.89 18.15 -20.27
N GLU A 564 29.77 17.73 -19.34
CA GLU A 564 30.45 16.43 -19.44
C GLU A 564 29.44 15.28 -19.47
N PHE A 565 28.45 15.23 -18.57
CA PHE A 565 27.43 14.18 -18.61
C PHE A 565 26.61 14.18 -19.92
N LYS A 566 26.32 15.36 -20.50
CA LYS A 566 25.69 15.47 -21.83
C LYS A 566 26.56 14.87 -22.93
N SER A 567 27.86 15.14 -22.92
CA SER A 567 28.81 14.57 -23.88
C SER A 567 28.91 13.05 -23.77
N ILE A 568 28.98 12.50 -22.55
CA ILE A 568 29.02 11.05 -22.29
C ILE A 568 27.76 10.38 -22.83
N ARG A 569 26.59 10.94 -22.55
CA ARG A 569 25.31 10.44 -23.07
C ARG A 569 25.27 10.47 -24.60
N LYS A 570 25.76 11.52 -25.23
CA LYS A 570 25.82 11.63 -26.70
C LYS A 570 26.73 10.55 -27.30
N ALA A 571 27.95 10.40 -26.77
CA ALA A 571 28.91 9.39 -27.22
C ALA A 571 28.36 7.96 -27.08
N LYS A 572 27.67 7.66 -25.98
CA LYS A 572 27.06 6.34 -25.76
C LYS A 572 25.86 6.06 -26.68
N LYS A 573 25.06 7.08 -27.02
CA LYS A 573 23.99 6.97 -28.02
C LYS A 573 24.52 6.70 -29.42
N GLU A 574 25.62 7.36 -29.79
CA GLU A 574 26.29 7.17 -31.09
C GLU A 574 26.93 5.77 -31.21
N GLN A 575 27.37 5.18 -30.10
CA GLN A 575 27.92 3.82 -30.05
C GLN A 575 26.86 2.70 -30.10
N GLY A 576 25.55 3.03 -30.14
CA GLY A 576 24.48 2.03 -30.15
C GLY A 576 24.40 1.16 -28.88
N LEU A 577 25.15 1.51 -27.84
CA LEU A 577 25.16 0.85 -26.53
C LEU A 577 23.95 1.28 -25.70
N THR A 578 22.74 0.98 -26.21
CA THR A 578 21.57 0.84 -25.34
C THR A 578 21.64 -0.55 -24.73
N LEU A 579 22.40 -0.71 -23.65
CA LEU A 579 22.30 -1.90 -22.80
C LEU A 579 20.84 -2.03 -22.31
N PRO A 580 20.34 -3.27 -22.12
CA PRO A 580 18.93 -3.52 -21.90
C PRO A 580 18.46 -2.70 -20.70
N LEU A 581 17.34 -2.02 -20.89
CA LEU A 581 16.54 -1.42 -19.83
C LEU A 581 16.54 -2.37 -18.64
N THR A 582 17.19 -1.91 -17.57
CA THR A 582 17.24 -2.59 -16.28
C THR A 582 15.88 -3.14 -15.94
N ALA A 583 15.83 -4.46 -15.82
CA ALA A 583 14.86 -5.26 -15.09
C ALA A 583 13.40 -4.85 -15.26
N ASP A 584 12.60 -5.74 -15.85
CA ASP A 584 11.19 -5.88 -15.51
C ASP A 584 10.98 -5.50 -14.03
N PRO A 585 10.20 -4.46 -13.72
CA PRO A 585 9.65 -4.36 -12.39
C PRO A 585 8.85 -5.66 -12.21
N MET A 586 9.26 -6.46 -11.23
CA MET A 586 8.59 -7.70 -10.87
C MET A 586 7.08 -7.54 -10.80
#